data_AF-A0A9E4GL07-F1
#
_entry.id   AF-A0A9E4GL07-F1
#
_cell.length_a   1.000
_cell.length_b   1.000
_cell.length_c   1.000
_cell.angle_alpha   90.00
_cell.angle_beta   90.00
_cell.angle_gamma   90.00
#
_symmetry.space_group_name_H-M   'P 1'
#
loop_
_entity.id
_entity.type
_entity.pdbx_description
1 polymer ?
#
loop_
_entity_poly.entity_id
_entity_poly.type
_entity_poly.pdbx_seq_one_letter_code
_entity_poly.pdbx_strand_id
1 'polypeptide(L)' 'MARFEDYAESYKHVRMERRNGILQMQLHTDGGTLRWGESPHSELGRCFYDIGSDPDNKVIIMTGTEDKFI' A
#
# COMPACT_ATOMS: atom_id res chain seq x y z
N MET A 1 -11.86 3.26 -13.78
CA MET A 1 -10.88 2.32 -13.21
C MET A 1 -9.68 3.14 -12.79
N ALA A 2 -9.14 2.88 -11.60
CA ALA A 2 -7.95 3.59 -11.13
C ALA A 2 -6.73 3.12 -11.95
N ARG A 3 -5.75 4.01 -12.16
CA ARG A 3 -4.43 3.63 -12.67
C ARG A 3 -3.42 3.82 -11.55
N PHE A 4 -2.41 2.96 -11.50
CA PHE A 4 -1.39 2.98 -10.45
C PHE A 4 -0.77 4.36 -10.21
N GLU A 5 -0.44 5.10 -11.27
CA GLU A 5 0.13 6.44 -11.19
C GLU A 5 -0.78 7.45 -10.47
N ASP A 6 -2.09 7.21 -10.45
CA ASP A 6 -3.05 8.11 -9.80
C ASP A 6 -3.03 7.97 -8.26
N TYR A 7 -2.54 6.83 -7.71
CA TYR A 7 -2.61 6.56 -6.26
C TYR A 7 -1.31 6.08 -5.59
N ALA A 8 -0.27 5.71 -6.36
CA ALA A 8 0.95 5.10 -5.82
C ALA A 8 1.65 5.91 -4.71
N GLU A 9 1.50 7.23 -4.73
CA GLU A 9 2.10 8.17 -3.77
C GLU A 9 1.07 8.85 -2.86
N SER A 10 -0.20 8.44 -2.92
CA SER A 10 -1.30 9.08 -2.17
C SER A 10 -1.32 8.71 -0.68
N TYR A 11 -0.52 7.73 -0.28
CA TYR A 11 -0.63 7.04 1.00
C TYR A 11 0.65 7.18 1.81
N LYS A 12 0.58 7.91 2.93
CA LYS A 12 1.74 8.21 3.78
C LYS A 12 2.34 6.97 4.44
N HIS A 13 1.51 5.97 4.73
CA HIS A 13 1.90 4.75 5.48
C HIS A 13 2.10 3.55 4.57
N VAL A 14 1.99 3.73 3.25
CA VAL A 14 2.11 2.65 2.27
C VAL A 14 3.05 3.07 1.15
N ARG A 15 4.19 2.40 1.04
CA ARG A 15 5.04 2.48 -0.14
C ARG A 15 4.61 1.43 -1.15
N MET A 16 4.46 1.82 -2.40
CA MET A 16 4.03 0.92 -3.47
C MET A 16 5.06 0.80 -4.58
N GLU A 17 5.22 -0.42 -5.09
CA GLU A 17 5.94 -0.68 -6.33
C GLU A 17 5.20 -1.75 -7.13
N ARG A 18 5.01 -1.51 -8.43
CA ARG A 18 4.36 -2.46 -9.34
C ARG A 18 5.28 -2.91 -10.45
N ARG A 19 5.41 -4.22 -10.63
CA ARG A 19 6.18 -4.84 -11.73
C ARG A 19 5.37 -5.98 -12.34
N ASN A 20 5.11 -5.91 -13.65
CA ASN A 20 4.39 -6.96 -14.40
C ASN A 20 3.07 -7.42 -13.74
N GLY A 21 2.28 -6.45 -13.25
CA GLY A 21 1.01 -6.71 -12.57
C GLY A 21 1.12 -7.24 -11.13
N ILE A 22 2.33 -7.42 -10.60
CA ILE A 22 2.55 -7.72 -9.18
C ILE A 22 2.74 -6.39 -8.45
N LEU A 23 1.80 -6.06 -7.56
CA LEU A 23 1.90 -4.89 -6.68
C LEU A 23 2.47 -5.33 -5.33
N GLN A 24 3.63 -4.79 -4.96
CA GLN A 24 4.13 -4.88 -3.60
C GLN A 24 3.75 -3.60 -2.85
N MET A 25 3.01 -3.77 -1.76
CA MET A 25 2.72 -2.70 -0.81
C MET A 25 3.45 -2.97 0.52
N GLN A 26 4.26 -2.00 0.93
CA GLN A 26 5.04 -2.05 2.14
C GLN A 26 4.49 -1.04 3.15
N LEU A 27 3.97 -1.57 4.25
CA LEU A 27 3.42 -0.79 5.36
C LEU A 27 4.54 -0.22 6.22
N HIS A 28 4.47 1.07 6.56
CA HIS A 28 5.51 1.72 7.35
C HIS A 28 5.01 2.95 8.12
N THR A 29 5.85 3.44 9.04
CA THR A 29 5.74 4.82 9.54
C THR A 29 7.11 5.46 9.49
N ASP A 30 7.23 6.57 8.74
CA ASP A 30 8.50 7.27 8.53
C ASP A 30 9.64 6.35 8.03
N GLY A 31 9.28 5.27 7.31
CA GLY A 31 10.21 4.29 6.74
C GLY A 31 10.56 3.09 7.63
N GLY A 32 10.21 3.09 8.93
CA GLY A 32 10.36 1.96 9.85
C GLY A 32 9.06 1.21 10.09
N THR A 33 9.06 0.25 11.05
CA THR A 33 7.87 -0.56 11.40
C THR A 33 6.61 0.29 11.50
N LEU A 34 5.52 -0.15 10.86
CA LEU A 34 4.24 0.55 10.90
C LEU A 34 3.77 0.72 12.35
N ARG A 35 3.58 1.97 12.79
CA ARG A 35 2.94 2.28 14.07
C ARG A 35 1.43 2.31 13.86
N TRP A 36 0.72 1.27 14.32
CA TRP A 36 -0.72 1.20 14.17
C TRP A 36 -1.47 2.31 14.92
N GLY A 37 -2.54 2.83 14.32
CA GLY A 37 -3.34 3.92 14.88
C GLY A 37 -4.44 4.38 13.92
N GLU A 38 -5.13 5.46 14.31
CA GLU A 38 -6.28 6.01 13.55
C GLU A 38 -5.90 6.42 12.12
N SER A 39 -4.73 7.04 11.94
CA SER A 39 -4.26 7.47 10.62
C SER A 39 -4.06 6.31 9.62
N PRO A 40 -3.22 5.28 9.88
CA PRO A 40 -3.08 4.17 8.96
C PRO A 40 -4.36 3.33 8.81
N HIS A 41 -5.18 3.22 9.87
CA HIS A 41 -6.48 2.52 9.79
C HIS A 41 -7.43 3.19 8.77
N SER A 42 -7.57 4.52 8.84
CA SER A 42 -8.40 5.29 7.91
C SER A 42 -7.83 5.30 6.49
N GLU A 43 -6.50 5.36 6.36
CA GLU A 43 -5.79 5.40 5.08
C GLU A 43 -5.93 4.08 4.30
N LEU A 44 -5.76 2.94 4.96
CA LEU A 44 -5.77 1.62 4.31
C LEU A 44 -7.10 1.28 3.66
N GLY A 45 -8.23 1.74 4.22
CA GLY A 45 -9.54 1.53 3.59
C GLY A 45 -9.63 2.12 2.18
N ARG A 46 -9.11 3.35 1.99
CA ARG A 46 -9.06 4.01 0.67
C ARG A 46 -8.03 3.34 -0.24
N CYS A 47 -6.85 3.01 0.33
CA CYS A 47 -5.80 2.30 -0.37
C CYS A 47 -6.29 0.98 -0.99
N PHE A 48 -7.01 0.16 -0.23
CA PHE A 48 -7.54 -1.09 -0.73
C PHE A 48 -8.63 -0.91 -1.79
N TYR A 49 -9.43 0.14 -1.69
CA TYR A 49 -10.42 0.47 -2.71
C TYR A 49 -9.76 0.81 -4.05
N ASP A 50 -8.72 1.65 -4.05
CA ASP A 50 -8.01 2.01 -5.28
C ASP A 50 -7.28 0.81 -5.89
N ILE A 51 -6.54 0.06 -5.06
CA ILE A 51 -5.83 -1.15 -5.46
C ILE A 51 -6.78 -2.17 -6.08
N GLY A 52 -7.95 -2.39 -5.46
CA GLY A 52 -8.95 -3.35 -5.94
C GLY A 52 -9.71 -2.87 -7.17
N SER A 53 -9.73 -1.56 -7.43
CA SER A 53 -10.37 -0.93 -8.59
C SER A 53 -9.44 -0.80 -9.80
N ASP A 54 -8.17 -1.15 -9.64
CA ASP A 54 -7.13 -1.15 -10.68
C ASP A 54 -6.98 -2.56 -11.26
N PRO A 55 -7.48 -2.81 -12.48
CA PRO A 55 -7.47 -4.15 -13.09
C PRO A 55 -6.07 -4.63 -13.47
N ASP A 56 -5.06 -3.76 -13.51
CA ASP A 56 -3.69 -4.15 -13.86
C ASP A 56 -2.97 -4.80 -12.67
N ASN A 57 -3.48 -4.63 -11.45
CA ASN A 57 -3.04 -5.41 -10.29
C ASN A 57 -3.56 -6.85 -10.42
N LYS A 58 -2.65 -7.80 -10.63
CA LYS A 58 -2.97 -9.24 -10.75
C LYS A 58 -2.70 -10.00 -9.46
N VAL A 59 -1.68 -9.59 -8.71
CA VAL A 59 -1.28 -10.17 -7.43
C VAL A 59 -0.81 -9.05 -6.50
N ILE A 60 -1.19 -9.15 -5.23
CA ILE A 60 -0.75 -8.23 -4.17
C ILE A 60 0.21 -8.97 -3.24
N ILE A 61 1.35 -8.37 -2.96
CA ILE A 61 2.22 -8.73 -1.84
C ILE A 61 2.06 -7.62 -0.80
N MET A 62 1.56 -7.96 0.38
CA MET A 62 1.47 -7.04 1.51
C MET A 62 2.54 -7.43 2.54
N THR A 63 3.40 -6.48 2.90
CA THR A 63 4.51 -6.70 3.81
C THR A 63 4.72 -5.50 4.74
N GLY A 64 5.42 -5.73 5.85
CA GLY A 64 5.96 -4.65 6.68
C GLY A 64 7.37 -4.24 6.26
N THR A 65 7.98 -3.41 7.09
CA THR A 65 9.39 -3.00 7.03
C THR A 65 10.17 -3.65 8.15
N GLU A 66 11.47 -3.90 7.91
CA GLU A 66 12.37 -4.49 8.90
C GLU A 66 11.92 -5.91 9.31
N ASP A 67 11.92 -6.22 10.61
CA ASP A 67 11.61 -7.55 11.17
C ASP A 67 10.15 -7.69 11.62
N LYS A 68 9.33 -6.65 11.46
CA LYS A 68 7.95 -6.59 11.96
C LYS A 68 6.96 -6.14 10.90
N PHE A 69 5.72 -6.59 11.05
CA PHE A 69 4.62 -6.18 10.19
C PHE A 69 3.97 -4.87 10.69
N ILE A 70 3.69 -4.77 12.00
CA ILE A 70 3.09 -3.66 12.75
C ILE A 70 3.66 -3.61 14.17
#